data_AF-A0A2N8NQC0-F1
#
_entry.id   AF-A0A2N8NQC0-F1
#
_cell.length_a   1.000
_cell.length_b   1.000
_cell.length_c   1.000
_cell.angle_alpha   90.00
_cell.angle_beta   90.00
_cell.angle_gamma   90.00
#
_symmetry.space_group_name_H-M   'P 1'
#
loop_
_entity.id
_entity.type
_entity.pdbx_description
1 polymer ?
#
loop_
_entity_poly.entity_id
_entity_poly.type
_entity_poly.pdbx_seq_one_letter_code
_entity_poly.pdbx_strand_id
1 'polypeptide(L)'
;MRFLTDETPVDNRGVVALVTECRKLPVADWPETSLALMTQLWCWQEAGFVLQELNQSFLSFPALALFLVRKFREYGARLPGGRAAGEPPDLDGPEGAVGLARRLGRVRTEVERTHERCLHFDGSNWERREFLLPLSEYRRVRPVPEELCAQLYDRTGVELPGRSGIPAEWDRFLELVLEAGGSPTRVVQEIAHWAANARDLPVDLAIFTVPHGRKLDQPWTMEFTDLFCYTGFREGFRPEDFGIAANRVLMYNVIAQRMRYNAVKKAQNYAPVMRFPPQGFNLPDIAVAEDANHGGHTATGIRLACRLPITVTHGGTDWNGLADVRLNRSAYHRDNRFLPRDMILGHRYTQWAKGVADATYRRGLHFEEKWTDKVKDLDI
;
A
#
# COMPACT_ATOMS: atom_id res chain seq x y z
N MET A 1 19.95 -7.68 -6.19
CA MET A 1 19.49 -9.08 -6.29
C MET A 1 20.39 -9.81 -7.26
N ARG A 2 20.80 -11.03 -6.94
CA ARG A 2 21.69 -11.83 -7.79
C ARG A 2 21.10 -13.25 -7.91
N PHE A 3 20.83 -13.69 -9.11
CA PHE A 3 20.47 -15.08 -9.40
C PHE A 3 21.75 -15.90 -9.45
N LEU A 4 21.74 -17.11 -8.90
CA LEU A 4 22.85 -18.05 -9.04
C LEU A 4 22.45 -19.13 -10.03
N THR A 5 23.19 -19.20 -11.14
CA THR A 5 23.21 -20.32 -12.07
C THR A 5 24.60 -20.91 -12.03
N ASP A 6 24.73 -22.16 -11.56
CA ASP A 6 26.00 -22.90 -11.54
C ASP A 6 27.16 -22.06 -10.96
N GLU A 7 26.92 -21.50 -9.77
CA GLU A 7 27.84 -20.64 -8.99
C GLU A 7 28.10 -19.23 -9.55
N THR A 8 27.62 -18.90 -10.75
CA THR A 8 27.80 -17.57 -11.33
C THR A 8 26.64 -16.63 -10.94
N PRO A 9 26.92 -15.49 -10.29
CA PRO A 9 25.90 -14.50 -9.97
C PRO A 9 25.51 -13.68 -11.21
N VAL A 10 24.23 -13.71 -11.57
CA VAL A 10 23.63 -12.90 -12.62
C VAL A 10 22.76 -11.81 -11.99
N ASP A 11 23.07 -10.55 -12.27
CA ASP A 11 22.26 -9.41 -11.82
C ASP A 11 21.07 -9.15 -12.78
N ASN A 12 20.21 -8.18 -12.45
CA ASN A 12 19.03 -7.88 -13.26
C ASN A 12 19.37 -7.50 -14.72
N ARG A 13 20.51 -6.86 -14.99
CA ARG A 13 20.92 -6.51 -16.36
C ARG A 13 21.37 -7.75 -17.12
N GLY A 14 22.13 -8.61 -16.45
CA GLY A 14 22.53 -9.92 -16.96
C GLY A 14 21.32 -10.80 -17.30
N VAL A 15 20.29 -10.81 -16.45
CA VAL A 15 19.03 -11.53 -16.73
C VAL A 15 18.38 -11.01 -18.01
N VAL A 16 18.25 -9.69 -18.18
CA VAL A 16 17.62 -9.09 -19.38
C VAL A 16 18.41 -9.41 -20.65
N ALA A 17 19.75 -9.33 -20.59
CA ALA A 17 20.61 -9.68 -21.71
C ALA A 17 20.42 -11.16 -22.09
N LEU A 18 20.44 -12.06 -21.11
CA LEU A 18 20.25 -13.50 -21.33
C LEU A 18 18.88 -13.82 -21.94
N VAL A 19 17.81 -13.22 -21.42
CA VAL A 19 16.45 -13.35 -22.01
C VAL A 19 16.44 -12.88 -23.46
N THR A 20 17.15 -11.78 -23.78
CA THR A 20 17.21 -11.24 -25.14
C THR A 20 17.95 -12.17 -26.10
N GLU A 21 19.04 -12.80 -25.66
CA GLU A 21 19.76 -13.79 -26.46
C GLU A 21 18.95 -15.07 -26.66
N CYS A 22 18.30 -15.59 -25.61
CA CYS A 22 17.45 -16.78 -25.69
C CYS A 22 16.30 -16.60 -26.69
N ARG A 23 15.76 -15.38 -26.84
CA ARG A 23 14.70 -15.09 -27.82
C ARG A 23 15.11 -15.26 -29.28
N LYS A 24 16.40 -15.34 -29.59
CA LYS A 24 16.93 -15.48 -30.95
C LYS A 24 17.06 -16.95 -31.40
N LEU A 25 16.96 -17.88 -30.46
CA LEU A 25 17.23 -19.31 -30.66
C LEU A 25 16.03 -20.15 -30.22
N PRO A 26 15.76 -21.31 -30.83
CA PRO A 26 14.77 -22.24 -30.30
C PRO A 26 15.23 -22.79 -28.94
N VAL A 27 14.28 -23.18 -28.09
CA VAL A 27 14.55 -23.61 -26.69
C VAL A 27 15.52 -24.79 -26.61
N ALA A 28 15.51 -25.69 -27.59
CA ALA A 28 16.41 -26.85 -27.65
C ALA A 28 17.89 -26.46 -27.75
N ASP A 29 18.19 -25.25 -28.23
CA ASP A 29 19.55 -24.74 -28.41
C ASP A 29 20.00 -23.84 -27.25
N TRP A 30 19.19 -23.71 -26.20
CA TRP A 30 19.53 -22.86 -25.06
C TRP A 30 20.60 -23.53 -24.18
N PRO A 31 21.61 -22.77 -23.71
CA PRO A 31 22.54 -23.27 -22.71
C PRO A 31 21.83 -23.72 -21.42
N GLU A 32 22.36 -24.72 -20.72
CA GLU A 32 21.80 -25.23 -19.46
C GLU A 32 21.63 -24.12 -18.41
N THR A 33 22.60 -23.23 -18.29
CA THR A 33 22.54 -22.05 -17.40
C THR A 33 21.33 -21.17 -17.72
N SER A 34 21.02 -21.00 -19.01
CA SER A 34 19.87 -20.22 -19.47
C SER A 34 18.56 -20.95 -19.18
N LEU A 35 18.51 -22.26 -19.40
CA LEU A 35 17.35 -23.09 -19.07
C LEU A 35 17.06 -23.03 -17.55
N ALA A 36 18.09 -23.14 -16.71
CA ALA A 36 17.96 -23.05 -15.26
C ALA A 36 17.42 -21.68 -14.81
N LEU A 37 17.99 -20.58 -15.32
CA LEU A 37 17.52 -19.23 -15.00
C LEU A 37 16.09 -19.00 -15.49
N MET A 38 15.78 -19.36 -16.73
CA MET A 38 14.45 -19.19 -17.31
C MET A 38 13.41 -20.02 -16.55
N THR A 39 13.76 -21.22 -16.11
CA THR A 39 12.90 -22.04 -15.24
C THR A 39 12.67 -21.37 -13.88
N GLN A 40 13.71 -20.80 -13.25
CA GLN A 40 13.55 -20.04 -12.01
C GLN A 40 12.59 -18.86 -12.19
N LEU A 41 12.78 -18.06 -13.25
CA LEU A 41 11.91 -16.93 -13.57
C LEU A 41 10.47 -17.37 -13.85
N TRP A 42 10.29 -18.49 -14.55
CA TRP A 42 8.97 -19.06 -14.81
C TRP A 42 8.27 -19.50 -13.52
N CYS A 43 8.96 -20.19 -12.63
CA CYS A 43 8.42 -20.53 -11.30
C CYS A 43 8.00 -19.28 -10.51
N TRP A 44 8.81 -18.21 -10.54
CA TRP A 44 8.44 -16.95 -9.89
C TRP A 44 7.17 -16.33 -10.48
N GLN A 45 7.06 -16.33 -11.81
CA GLN A 45 5.89 -15.85 -12.52
C GLN A 45 4.63 -16.66 -12.18
N GLU A 46 4.71 -17.99 -12.20
CA GLU A 46 3.59 -18.90 -11.93
C GLU A 46 3.13 -18.85 -10.47
N ALA A 47 4.07 -18.77 -9.53
CA ALA A 47 3.77 -18.60 -8.11
C ALA A 47 3.25 -17.19 -7.80
N GLY A 48 3.50 -16.22 -8.69
CA GLY A 48 3.00 -14.85 -8.64
C GLY A 48 3.67 -13.95 -7.60
N PHE A 49 4.78 -14.37 -6.97
CA PHE A 49 5.46 -13.59 -5.93
C PHE A 49 6.39 -12.53 -6.53
N VAL A 50 6.54 -11.43 -5.79
CA VAL A 50 7.53 -10.40 -6.14
C VAL A 50 8.84 -10.76 -5.45
N LEU A 51 9.92 -10.79 -6.21
CA LEU A 51 11.26 -11.19 -5.75
C LEU A 51 11.81 -10.36 -4.56
N GLN A 52 11.18 -9.23 -4.22
CA GLN A 52 11.59 -8.34 -3.14
C GLN A 52 11.48 -8.98 -1.73
N GLU A 53 10.74 -10.07 -1.56
CA GLU A 53 10.72 -10.86 -0.31
C GLU A 53 12.03 -11.61 -0.04
N LEU A 54 12.90 -11.74 -1.05
CA LEU A 54 14.22 -12.37 -0.94
C LEU A 54 15.35 -11.37 -1.16
N ASN A 55 15.10 -10.09 -0.87
CA ASN A 55 16.14 -9.09 -0.88
C ASN A 55 17.34 -9.55 -0.03
N GLN A 56 18.54 -9.30 -0.54
CA GLN A 56 19.83 -9.74 0.05
C GLN A 56 20.13 -11.25 0.02
N SER A 57 19.25 -12.09 -0.52
CA SER A 57 19.54 -13.51 -0.77
C SER A 57 20.11 -13.75 -2.16
N PHE A 58 20.92 -14.80 -2.29
CA PHE A 58 21.24 -15.38 -3.59
C PHE A 58 20.09 -16.26 -4.05
N LEU A 59 19.54 -15.98 -5.23
CA LEU A 59 18.41 -16.73 -5.77
C LEU A 59 18.93 -17.92 -6.56
N SER A 60 19.04 -19.06 -5.89
CA SER A 60 19.38 -20.35 -6.51
C SER A 60 18.13 -21.22 -6.65
N PHE A 61 18.19 -22.23 -7.52
CA PHE A 61 17.09 -23.17 -7.70
C PHE A 61 16.72 -23.93 -6.40
N PRO A 62 17.68 -24.41 -5.58
CA PRO A 62 17.35 -25.01 -4.28
C PRO A 62 16.67 -24.03 -3.32
N ALA A 63 17.12 -22.77 -3.27
CA ALA A 63 16.50 -21.74 -2.44
C ALA A 63 15.07 -21.44 -2.88
N LEU A 64 14.83 -21.38 -4.19
CA LEU A 64 13.50 -21.25 -4.77
C LEU A 64 12.60 -22.43 -4.40
N ALA A 65 13.07 -23.67 -4.55
CA ALA A 65 12.28 -24.86 -4.23
C ALA A 65 11.87 -24.88 -2.75
N LEU A 66 12.80 -24.59 -1.84
CA LEU A 66 12.51 -24.46 -0.41
C LEU A 66 11.49 -23.35 -0.12
N PHE A 67 11.64 -22.19 -0.77
CA PHE A 67 10.69 -21.09 -0.66
C PHE A 67 9.28 -21.51 -1.11
N LEU A 68 9.16 -22.14 -2.29
CA LEU A 68 7.88 -22.58 -2.84
C LEU A 68 7.19 -23.59 -1.92
N VAL A 69 7.92 -24.59 -1.39
CA VAL A 69 7.37 -25.59 -0.46
C VAL A 69 6.88 -24.92 0.82
N ARG A 70 7.69 -24.02 1.40
CA ARG A 70 7.34 -23.31 2.62
C ARG A 70 6.08 -22.46 2.42
N LYS A 71 6.03 -21.67 1.36
CA LYS A 71 4.86 -20.84 1.02
C LYS A 71 3.63 -21.70 0.75
N PHE A 72 3.77 -22.82 0.04
CA PHE A 72 2.65 -23.74 -0.21
C PHE A 72 2.04 -24.25 1.09
N ARG A 73 2.87 -24.63 2.07
CA ARG A 73 2.40 -25.05 3.40
C ARG A 73 1.76 -23.89 4.17
N GLU A 74 2.39 -22.72 4.19
CA GLU A 74 1.88 -21.52 4.86
C GLU A 74 0.50 -21.11 4.33
N TYR A 75 0.34 -21.03 3.00
CA TYR A 75 -0.92 -20.71 2.35
C TYR A 75 -1.94 -21.84 2.50
N GLY A 76 -1.51 -23.10 2.39
CA GLY A 76 -2.38 -24.26 2.56
C GLY A 76 -3.02 -24.33 3.94
N ALA A 77 -2.29 -23.95 4.99
CA ALA A 77 -2.82 -23.83 6.35
C ALA A 77 -3.87 -22.71 6.53
N ARG A 78 -4.04 -21.84 5.53
CA ARG A 78 -4.95 -20.68 5.53
C ARG A 78 -6.08 -20.81 4.52
N LEU A 79 -6.23 -21.98 3.89
CA LEU A 79 -7.32 -22.23 2.96
C LEU A 79 -8.69 -22.18 3.67
N PRO A 80 -9.73 -21.66 2.99
CA PRO A 80 -11.05 -21.52 3.56
C PRO A 80 -11.69 -22.89 3.86
N GLY A 81 -12.48 -22.94 4.94
CA GLY A 81 -13.26 -24.13 5.30
C GLY A 81 -12.44 -25.32 5.80
N GLY A 82 -11.21 -25.10 6.29
CA GLY A 82 -10.35 -26.16 6.82
C GLY A 82 -9.82 -27.14 5.78
N ARG A 83 -9.89 -26.77 4.49
CA ARG A 83 -9.33 -27.58 3.40
C ARG A 83 -7.82 -27.65 3.54
N ALA A 84 -7.26 -28.86 3.48
CA ALA A 84 -5.83 -29.01 3.30
C ALA A 84 -5.48 -28.74 1.83
N ALA A 85 -4.38 -28.03 1.57
CA ALA A 85 -3.82 -27.91 0.23
C ALA A 85 -3.28 -29.24 -0.32
N GLY A 86 -3.24 -30.28 0.52
CA GLY A 86 -2.52 -31.53 0.29
C GLY A 86 -1.03 -31.40 0.63
N GLU A 87 -0.28 -32.47 0.38
CA GLU A 87 1.18 -32.42 0.44
C GLU A 87 1.74 -31.60 -0.74
N PRO A 88 2.88 -30.91 -0.56
CA PRO A 88 3.61 -30.33 -1.68
C PRO A 88 3.91 -31.42 -2.72
N PRO A 89 3.78 -31.15 -4.03
CA PRO A 89 4.19 -32.10 -5.06
C PRO A 89 5.65 -32.49 -4.91
N ASP A 90 5.95 -33.71 -5.34
CA ASP A 90 7.32 -34.17 -5.48
C ASP A 90 8.08 -33.27 -6.48
N LEU A 91 9.22 -32.75 -6.04
CA LEU A 91 10.09 -31.90 -6.86
C LEU A 91 10.83 -32.70 -7.94
N ASP A 92 11.00 -34.01 -7.73
CA ASP A 92 11.63 -34.93 -8.68
C ASP A 92 10.59 -35.56 -9.65
N GLY A 93 9.31 -35.23 -9.46
CA GLY A 93 8.22 -35.68 -10.32
C GLY A 93 8.16 -34.94 -11.68
N PRO A 94 7.31 -35.40 -12.61
CA PRO A 94 7.26 -34.90 -14.00
C PRO A 94 6.87 -33.42 -14.13
N GLU A 95 6.18 -32.84 -13.15
CA GLU A 95 5.89 -31.39 -13.13
C GLU A 95 6.95 -30.56 -12.39
N GLY A 96 7.77 -31.21 -11.55
CA GLY A 96 8.82 -30.62 -10.72
C GLY A 96 8.45 -29.31 -10.01
N ALA A 97 9.43 -28.40 -9.91
CA ALA A 97 9.27 -27.09 -9.27
C ALA A 97 8.23 -26.19 -9.97
N VAL A 98 8.06 -26.31 -11.29
CA VAL A 98 7.07 -25.52 -12.05
C VAL A 98 5.64 -25.95 -11.68
N GLY A 99 5.40 -27.24 -11.52
CA GLY A 99 4.13 -27.77 -11.02
C GLY A 99 3.78 -27.26 -9.62
N LEU A 100 4.76 -27.28 -8.72
CA LEU A 100 4.62 -26.70 -7.38
C LEU A 100 4.33 -25.19 -7.46
N ALA A 101 5.04 -24.44 -8.29
CA ALA A 101 4.81 -23.00 -8.47
C ALA A 101 3.39 -22.70 -8.96
N ARG A 102 2.89 -23.42 -9.97
CA ARG A 102 1.51 -23.30 -10.47
C ARG A 102 0.47 -23.62 -9.42
N ARG A 103 0.68 -24.69 -8.64
CA ARG A 103 -0.22 -25.05 -7.54
C ARG A 103 -0.22 -23.99 -6.46
N LEU A 104 0.96 -23.49 -6.07
CA LEU A 104 1.07 -22.38 -5.13
C LEU A 104 0.35 -21.14 -5.63
N GLY A 105 0.48 -20.78 -6.91
CA GLY A 105 -0.29 -19.69 -7.53
C GLY A 105 -1.80 -19.86 -7.34
N ARG A 106 -2.34 -21.06 -7.58
CA ARG A 106 -3.77 -21.37 -7.36
C ARG A 106 -4.18 -21.27 -5.89
N VAL A 107 -3.42 -21.89 -4.98
CA VAL A 107 -3.69 -21.84 -3.54
C VAL A 107 -3.66 -20.40 -3.05
N ARG A 108 -2.70 -19.60 -3.51
CA ARG A 108 -2.62 -18.18 -3.19
C ARG A 108 -3.86 -17.43 -3.67
N THR A 109 -4.29 -17.61 -4.91
CA THR A 109 -5.52 -16.98 -5.42
C THR A 109 -6.74 -17.35 -4.56
N GLU A 110 -6.81 -18.59 -4.06
CA GLU A 110 -7.88 -19.01 -3.16
C GLU A 110 -7.79 -18.33 -1.79
N VAL A 111 -6.60 -18.23 -1.21
CA VAL A 111 -6.38 -17.53 0.07
C VAL A 111 -6.67 -16.03 -0.05
N GLU A 112 -6.29 -15.38 -1.16
CA GLU A 112 -6.55 -13.96 -1.43
C GLU A 112 -8.07 -13.62 -1.49
N ARG A 113 -8.95 -14.63 -1.60
CA ARG A 113 -10.41 -14.44 -1.47
C ARG A 113 -10.87 -14.19 -0.04
N THR A 114 -10.08 -14.59 0.96
CA THR A 114 -10.41 -14.51 2.39
C THR A 114 -9.39 -13.77 3.22
N HIS A 115 -8.19 -13.52 2.68
CA HIS A 115 -7.11 -12.77 3.31
C HIS A 115 -6.56 -11.72 2.36
N GLU A 116 -6.06 -10.62 2.90
CA GLU A 116 -5.20 -9.67 2.19
C GLU A 116 -3.74 -9.96 2.52
N ARG A 117 -2.89 -9.76 1.52
CA ARG A 117 -1.45 -9.87 1.66
C ARG A 117 -0.90 -8.53 2.11
N CYS A 118 -0.16 -8.56 3.20
CA CYS A 118 0.51 -7.40 3.76
C CYS A 118 2.00 -7.69 3.90
N LEU A 119 2.81 -6.64 4.04
CA LEU A 119 4.26 -6.77 4.19
C LEU A 119 4.74 -6.17 5.51
N HIS A 120 5.64 -6.87 6.20
CA HIS A 120 6.59 -6.28 7.12
C HIS A 120 7.79 -5.79 6.33
N PHE A 121 8.19 -4.55 6.51
CA PHE A 121 9.37 -3.96 5.88
C PHE A 121 10.35 -3.45 6.93
N ASP A 122 11.63 -3.80 6.76
CA ASP A 122 12.72 -3.24 7.54
C ASP A 122 13.56 -2.32 6.66
N GLY A 123 13.46 -1.01 6.91
CA GLY A 123 14.16 0.01 6.15
C GLY A 123 15.69 0.00 6.33
N SER A 124 16.22 -0.67 7.36
CA SER A 124 17.67 -0.74 7.60
C SER A 124 18.39 -1.72 6.68
N ASN A 125 17.72 -2.79 6.26
CA ASN A 125 18.28 -3.85 5.42
C ASN A 125 17.43 -4.14 4.17
N TRP A 126 16.33 -3.42 3.97
CA TRP A 126 15.40 -3.58 2.87
C TRP A 126 14.70 -4.95 2.80
N GLU A 127 14.69 -5.69 3.89
CA GLU A 127 14.01 -6.98 4.00
C GLU A 127 12.49 -6.77 3.99
N ARG A 128 11.79 -7.64 3.25
CA ARG A 128 10.33 -7.68 3.20
C ARG A 128 9.85 -9.07 3.55
N ARG A 129 8.91 -9.16 4.49
CA ARG A 129 8.27 -10.42 4.88
C ARG A 129 6.77 -10.30 4.76
N GLU A 130 6.17 -11.18 4.00
CA GLU A 130 4.72 -11.22 3.89
C GLU A 130 4.05 -11.77 5.15
N PHE A 131 2.86 -11.24 5.44
CA PHE A 131 1.89 -11.82 6.34
C PHE A 131 0.48 -11.67 5.76
N LEU A 132 -0.46 -12.41 6.34
CA LEU A 132 -1.84 -12.46 5.85
C LEU A 132 -2.79 -11.86 6.88
N LEU A 133 -3.60 -10.90 6.45
CA LEU A 133 -4.64 -10.27 7.26
C LEU A 133 -6.02 -10.79 6.84
N PRO A 134 -6.82 -11.41 7.71
CA PRO A 134 -8.13 -11.92 7.32
C PRO A 134 -9.07 -10.77 6.93
N LEU A 135 -9.69 -10.89 5.76
CA LEU A 135 -10.59 -9.86 5.23
C LEU A 135 -11.81 -9.63 6.12
N SER A 136 -12.26 -10.67 6.83
CA SER A 136 -13.39 -10.61 7.76
C SER A 136 -13.20 -9.60 8.90
N GLU A 137 -11.95 -9.31 9.27
CA GLU A 137 -11.62 -8.43 10.38
C GLU A 137 -11.85 -6.95 10.05
N TYR A 138 -11.65 -6.57 8.79
CA TYR A 138 -11.61 -5.16 8.40
C TYR A 138 -12.43 -4.79 7.17
N ARG A 139 -12.81 -5.73 6.28
CA ARG A 139 -13.68 -5.41 5.12
C ARG A 139 -15.15 -5.22 5.51
N ARG A 140 -15.57 -5.70 6.67
CA ARG A 140 -16.91 -5.39 7.18
C ARG A 140 -16.97 -3.89 7.48
N VAL A 141 -17.85 -3.18 6.79
CA VAL A 141 -18.13 -1.78 7.11
C VAL A 141 -18.54 -1.73 8.59
N ARG A 142 -17.73 -1.04 9.39
CA ARG A 142 -18.00 -0.85 10.80
C ARG A 142 -18.69 0.49 10.99
N PRO A 143 -19.54 0.61 12.01
CA PRO A 143 -20.09 1.90 12.33
C PRO A 143 -19.00 2.94 12.58
N VAL A 144 -19.26 4.16 12.14
CA VAL A 144 -18.44 5.33 12.44
C VAL A 144 -18.45 5.53 13.97
N PRO A 145 -17.28 5.60 14.64
CA PRO A 145 -17.22 5.77 16.09
C PRO A 145 -17.91 7.06 16.54
N GLU A 146 -18.52 7.03 17.72
CA GLU A 146 -19.22 8.20 18.29
C GLU A 146 -18.31 9.41 18.43
N GLU A 147 -17.05 9.19 18.81
CA GLU A 147 -16.02 10.23 18.93
C GLU A 147 -15.74 10.91 17.57
N LEU A 148 -15.73 10.14 16.48
CA LEU A 148 -15.55 10.70 15.14
C LEU A 148 -16.81 11.44 14.68
N CYS A 149 -18.01 10.90 14.96
CA CYS A 149 -19.26 11.61 14.67
C CYS A 149 -19.34 12.96 15.40
N ALA A 150 -18.98 12.99 16.69
CA ALA A 150 -18.93 14.21 17.48
C ALA A 150 -17.91 15.20 16.91
N GLN A 151 -16.70 14.75 16.60
CA GLN A 151 -15.68 15.62 16.00
C GLN A 151 -16.12 16.20 14.65
N LEU A 152 -16.76 15.40 13.80
CA LEU A 152 -17.32 15.88 12.54
C LEU A 152 -18.39 16.95 12.79
N TYR A 153 -19.34 16.69 13.69
CA TYR A 153 -20.40 17.64 14.04
C TYR A 153 -19.84 18.95 14.59
N ASP A 154 -18.91 18.90 15.55
CA ASP A 154 -18.32 20.09 16.18
C ASP A 154 -17.60 20.99 15.17
N ARG A 155 -17.13 20.41 14.06
CA ARG A 155 -16.28 21.08 13.07
C ARG A 155 -16.99 21.47 11.79
N THR A 156 -18.07 20.80 11.44
CA THR A 156 -18.88 21.10 10.25
C THR A 156 -20.26 21.65 10.57
N GLY A 157 -20.73 21.51 11.81
CA GLY A 157 -22.10 21.83 12.23
C GLY A 157 -23.15 20.83 11.74
N VAL A 158 -22.73 19.70 11.16
CA VAL A 158 -23.62 18.75 10.48
C VAL A 158 -23.53 17.38 11.13
N GLU A 159 -24.68 16.80 11.46
CA GLU A 159 -24.76 15.44 11.98
C GLU A 159 -24.62 14.42 10.84
N LEU A 160 -23.88 13.34 11.11
CA LEU A 160 -23.76 12.24 10.17
C LEU A 160 -25.13 11.52 10.04
N PRO A 161 -25.76 11.48 8.85
CA PRO A 161 -27.16 11.04 8.68
C PRO A 161 -27.39 9.57 9.01
N GLY A 162 -26.32 8.78 9.03
CA GLY A 162 -26.32 7.43 9.54
C GLY A 162 -24.89 7.06 9.94
N ARG A 163 -24.76 6.12 10.88
CA ARG A 163 -23.46 5.73 11.43
C ARG A 163 -22.92 4.45 10.81
N SER A 164 -23.58 3.85 9.83
CA SER A 164 -23.17 2.53 9.32
C SER A 164 -21.89 2.56 8.50
N GLY A 165 -21.48 3.74 7.99
CA GLY A 165 -20.28 3.95 7.19
C GLY A 165 -20.45 3.58 5.71
N ILE A 166 -21.68 3.33 5.26
CA ILE A 166 -21.97 2.95 3.87
C ILE A 166 -21.80 4.13 2.92
N PRO A 167 -21.50 3.90 1.63
CA PRO A 167 -21.27 4.99 0.66
C PRO A 167 -22.39 6.03 0.58
N ALA A 168 -23.65 5.59 0.67
CA ALA A 168 -24.82 6.47 0.60
C ALA A 168 -24.91 7.46 1.78
N GLU A 169 -24.38 7.10 2.96
CA GLU A 169 -24.34 8.00 4.11
C GLU A 169 -23.29 9.08 3.93
N TRP A 170 -22.10 8.74 3.41
CA TRP A 170 -21.06 9.72 3.06
C TRP A 170 -21.52 10.68 1.97
N ASP A 171 -22.27 10.15 0.99
CA ASP A 171 -22.94 10.93 -0.03
C ASP A 171 -23.87 11.98 0.59
N ARG A 172 -24.83 11.54 1.42
CA ARG A 172 -25.79 12.44 2.06
C ARG A 172 -25.13 13.41 3.03
N PHE A 173 -24.12 12.96 3.78
CA PHE A 173 -23.37 13.81 4.70
C PHE A 173 -22.66 14.95 3.96
N LEU A 174 -22.01 14.64 2.84
CA LEU A 174 -21.30 15.65 2.08
C LEU A 174 -22.25 16.70 1.49
N GLU A 175 -23.46 16.32 1.05
CA GLU A 175 -24.49 17.28 0.64
C GLU A 175 -24.83 18.26 1.76
N LEU A 176 -25.12 17.75 2.96
CA LEU A 176 -25.46 18.56 4.12
C LEU A 176 -24.29 19.48 4.53
N VAL A 177 -23.05 18.98 4.49
CA VAL A 177 -21.85 19.78 4.75
C VAL A 177 -21.73 20.93 3.75
N LEU A 178 -21.99 20.68 2.46
CA LEU A 178 -21.96 21.72 1.43
C LEU A 178 -23.08 22.75 1.61
N GLU A 179 -24.30 22.29 1.96
CA GLU A 179 -25.44 23.16 2.29
C GLU A 179 -25.14 24.07 3.50
N ALA A 180 -24.36 23.57 4.47
CA ALA A 180 -23.88 24.33 5.61
C ALA A 180 -22.66 25.23 5.31
N GLY A 181 -22.17 25.26 4.07
CA GLY A 181 -21.02 26.07 3.65
C GLY A 181 -19.65 25.45 3.93
N GLY A 182 -19.59 24.16 4.28
CA GLY A 182 -18.35 23.40 4.46
C GLY A 182 -17.77 22.84 3.15
N SER A 183 -16.73 22.03 3.26
CA SER A 183 -16.03 21.44 2.12
C SER A 183 -15.66 19.96 2.36
N PRO A 184 -15.50 19.13 1.29
CA PRO A 184 -14.97 17.77 1.43
C PRO A 184 -13.57 17.74 2.04
N THR A 185 -12.77 18.78 1.78
CA THR A 185 -11.45 18.98 2.39
C THR A 185 -11.55 19.02 3.90
N ARG A 186 -12.45 19.85 4.46
CA ARG A 186 -12.64 19.96 5.91
C ARG A 186 -13.00 18.61 6.53
N VAL A 187 -13.90 17.86 5.91
CA VAL A 187 -14.26 16.52 6.39
C VAL A 187 -13.04 15.60 6.45
N VAL A 188 -12.23 15.54 5.38
CA VAL A 188 -11.02 14.72 5.34
C VAL A 188 -9.98 15.14 6.39
N GLN A 189 -9.82 16.46 6.59
CA GLN A 189 -8.91 16.99 7.61
C GLN A 189 -9.32 16.54 9.00
N GLU A 190 -10.62 16.58 9.32
CA GLU A 190 -11.12 16.12 10.61
C GLU A 190 -10.95 14.62 10.81
N ILE A 191 -11.21 13.81 9.79
CA ILE A 191 -10.96 12.36 9.89
C ILE A 191 -9.45 12.10 10.13
N ALA A 192 -8.55 12.85 9.47
CA ALA A 192 -7.11 12.72 9.68
C ALA A 192 -6.69 13.14 11.11
N HIS A 193 -7.21 14.24 11.63
CA HIS A 193 -6.93 14.66 13.01
C HIS A 193 -7.51 13.69 14.02
N TRP A 194 -8.72 13.18 13.81
CA TRP A 194 -9.30 12.14 14.64
C TRP A 194 -8.38 10.91 14.67
N ALA A 195 -7.95 10.43 13.50
CA ALA A 195 -7.08 9.25 13.39
C ALA A 195 -5.73 9.46 14.09
N ALA A 196 -5.18 10.68 14.05
CA ALA A 196 -3.94 11.02 14.75
C ALA A 196 -4.10 11.10 16.28
N ASN A 197 -5.32 11.23 16.79
CA ASN A 197 -5.63 11.34 18.22
C ASN A 197 -6.38 10.12 18.77
N ALA A 198 -6.68 9.13 17.94
CA ALA A 198 -7.36 7.90 18.33
C ALA A 198 -6.50 7.11 19.34
N ARG A 199 -7.12 6.72 20.46
CA ARG A 199 -6.42 6.06 21.58
C ARG A 199 -6.06 4.60 21.28
N ASP A 200 -6.85 3.94 20.44
CA ASP A 200 -6.67 2.55 20.05
C ASP A 200 -5.54 2.35 19.02
N LEU A 201 -5.14 3.43 18.34
CA LEU A 201 -4.04 3.46 17.39
C LEU A 201 -3.18 4.70 17.60
N PRO A 202 -2.32 4.72 18.65
CA PRO A 202 -1.49 5.89 18.92
C PRO A 202 -0.51 6.10 17.77
N VAL A 203 -0.64 7.23 17.08
CA VAL A 203 0.21 7.66 15.97
C VAL A 203 0.51 9.14 16.12
N ASP A 204 1.58 9.62 15.50
CA ASP A 204 1.92 11.05 15.55
C ASP A 204 1.37 11.79 14.32
N LEU A 205 1.22 11.08 13.21
CA LEU A 205 0.80 11.62 11.93
C LEU A 205 -0.18 10.66 11.25
N ALA A 206 -1.29 11.19 10.75
CA ALA A 206 -2.21 10.49 9.86
C ALA A 206 -2.28 11.26 8.53
N ILE A 207 -1.98 10.58 7.43
CA ILE A 207 -1.82 11.16 6.11
C ILE A 207 -2.84 10.54 5.19
N PHE A 208 -3.46 11.38 4.37
CA PHE A 208 -4.30 10.95 3.27
C PHE A 208 -3.87 11.63 1.99
N THR A 209 -3.66 10.85 0.93
CA THR A 209 -3.35 11.35 -0.42
C THR A 209 -4.32 10.73 -1.41
N VAL A 210 -4.81 11.53 -2.34
CA VAL A 210 -5.87 11.16 -3.29
C VAL A 210 -5.84 12.13 -4.48
N PRO A 211 -6.36 11.79 -5.67
CA PRO A 211 -6.61 12.79 -6.70
C PRO A 211 -7.40 14.00 -6.19
N HIS A 212 -6.99 15.20 -6.59
CA HIS A 212 -7.70 16.44 -6.23
C HIS A 212 -9.14 16.48 -6.79
N GLY A 213 -9.41 15.68 -7.84
CA GLY A 213 -10.70 15.59 -8.52
C GLY A 213 -10.63 15.97 -10.01
N ARG A 214 -9.45 16.38 -10.49
CA ARG A 214 -9.18 16.63 -11.92
C ARG A 214 -8.60 15.36 -12.57
N LYS A 215 -8.76 15.24 -13.89
CA LYS A 215 -8.16 14.17 -14.72
C LYS A 215 -8.51 12.73 -14.28
N LEU A 216 -9.65 12.54 -13.63
CA LEU A 216 -10.08 11.22 -13.13
C LEU A 216 -10.39 10.22 -14.25
N ASP A 217 -10.78 10.70 -15.44
CA ASP A 217 -10.97 9.88 -16.64
C ASP A 217 -9.65 9.48 -17.31
N GLN A 218 -8.57 10.23 -17.03
CA GLN A 218 -7.25 10.03 -17.63
C GLN A 218 -6.15 10.16 -16.57
N PRO A 219 -6.17 9.32 -15.52
CA PRO A 219 -5.28 9.49 -14.37
C PRO A 219 -3.79 9.45 -14.76
N TRP A 220 -3.43 8.74 -15.83
CA TRP A 220 -2.07 8.71 -16.36
C TRP A 220 -1.52 10.07 -16.81
N THR A 221 -2.36 11.10 -16.92
CA THR A 221 -1.97 12.49 -17.24
C THR A 221 -1.84 13.38 -16.01
N MET A 222 -2.05 12.84 -14.80
CA MET A 222 -1.93 13.60 -13.55
C MET A 222 -0.50 14.07 -13.31
N GLU A 223 -0.41 15.29 -12.80
CA GLU A 223 0.80 15.92 -12.29
C GLU A 223 0.70 16.09 -10.78
N PHE A 224 1.76 16.61 -10.15
CA PHE A 224 1.82 16.77 -8.70
C PHE A 224 0.74 17.70 -8.14
N THR A 225 0.30 18.68 -8.93
CA THR A 225 -0.74 19.66 -8.57
C THR A 225 -2.15 19.11 -8.79
N ASP A 226 -2.29 17.93 -9.40
CA ASP A 226 -3.58 17.24 -9.54
C ASP A 226 -3.89 16.31 -8.36
N LEU A 227 -3.05 16.33 -7.31
CA LEU A 227 -3.18 15.46 -6.15
C LEU A 227 -3.35 16.27 -4.87
N PHE A 228 -4.38 15.93 -4.13
CA PHE A 228 -4.60 16.37 -2.77
C PHE A 228 -3.76 15.49 -1.83
N CYS A 229 -3.08 16.12 -0.88
CA CYS A 229 -2.48 15.40 0.24
C CYS A 229 -2.69 16.22 1.50
N TYR A 230 -3.14 15.59 2.58
CA TYR A 230 -3.24 16.21 3.90
C TYR A 230 -2.56 15.35 4.97
N THR A 231 -1.93 16.02 5.95
CA THR A 231 -1.33 15.39 7.13
C THR A 231 -1.97 15.97 8.38
N GLY A 232 -2.77 15.16 9.08
CA GLY A 232 -3.22 15.42 10.44
C GLY A 232 -2.09 15.11 11.42
N PHE A 233 -1.83 16.04 12.35
CA PHE A 233 -0.85 15.87 13.41
C PHE A 233 -1.58 15.58 14.71
N ARG A 234 -1.03 14.68 15.54
CA ARG A 234 -1.54 14.45 16.90
C ARG A 234 -1.55 15.76 17.69
N GLU A 235 -2.57 15.95 18.52
CA GLU A 235 -2.66 17.12 19.39
C GLU A 235 -1.45 17.18 20.33
N GLY A 236 -0.88 18.38 20.47
CA GLY A 236 0.35 18.59 21.24
C GLY A 236 1.60 17.98 20.61
N PHE A 237 1.55 17.47 19.37
CA PHE A 237 2.76 16.97 18.70
C PHE A 237 3.76 18.11 18.44
N ARG A 238 4.95 17.95 19.03
CA ARG A 238 6.08 18.86 18.90
C ARG A 238 7.26 18.13 18.27
N PRO A 239 7.64 18.43 17.00
CA PRO A 239 8.72 17.74 16.31
C PRO A 239 10.03 17.69 17.10
N GLU A 240 10.34 18.75 17.85
CA GLU A 240 11.54 18.88 18.67
C GLU A 240 11.66 17.80 19.78
N ASP A 241 10.53 17.32 20.33
CA ASP A 241 10.51 16.28 21.36
C ASP A 241 11.03 14.93 20.83
N PHE A 242 11.09 14.79 19.50
CA PHE A 242 11.57 13.61 18.79
C PHE A 242 12.91 13.85 18.06
N GLY A 243 13.56 14.99 18.32
CA GLY A 243 14.80 15.37 17.65
C GLY A 243 14.63 15.71 16.16
N ILE A 244 13.43 16.11 15.74
CA ILE A 244 13.13 16.48 14.35
C ILE A 244 13.39 17.97 14.18
N ALA A 245 14.32 18.34 13.30
CA ALA A 245 14.66 19.74 13.04
C ALA A 245 13.60 20.49 12.21
N ALA A 246 12.78 19.76 11.44
CA ALA A 246 11.73 20.36 10.63
C ALA A 246 10.53 20.75 11.48
N ASN A 247 10.04 21.98 11.32
CA ASN A 247 8.74 22.37 11.89
C ASN A 247 7.58 21.67 11.16
N ARG A 248 6.36 21.72 11.72
CA ARG A 248 5.18 21.04 11.16
C ARG A 248 4.87 21.42 9.71
N VAL A 249 5.03 22.70 9.33
CA VAL A 249 4.83 23.17 7.95
C VAL A 249 5.84 22.54 6.98
N LEU A 250 7.11 22.48 7.37
CA LEU A 250 8.14 21.84 6.55
C LEU A 250 7.91 20.33 6.46
N MET A 251 7.57 19.69 7.59
CA MET A 251 7.22 18.27 7.62
C MET A 251 6.08 17.96 6.65
N TYR A 252 4.98 18.72 6.74
CA TYR A 252 3.84 18.61 5.85
C TYR A 252 4.26 18.66 4.38
N ASN A 253 5.03 19.68 4.01
CA ASN A 253 5.44 19.90 2.62
C ASN A 253 6.31 18.75 2.08
N VAL A 254 7.27 18.26 2.87
CA VAL A 254 8.14 17.14 2.46
C VAL A 254 7.34 15.85 2.31
N ILE A 255 6.42 15.58 3.25
CA ILE A 255 5.51 14.43 3.19
C ILE A 255 4.63 14.53 1.95
N ALA A 256 3.93 15.65 1.77
CA ALA A 256 3.02 15.86 0.66
C ALA A 256 3.71 15.75 -0.70
N GLN A 257 4.93 16.29 -0.84
CA GLN A 257 5.71 16.15 -2.07
C GLN A 257 6.00 14.67 -2.38
N ARG A 258 6.42 13.88 -1.38
CA ARG A 258 6.74 12.46 -1.57
C ARG A 258 5.49 11.64 -1.90
N MET A 259 4.39 11.91 -1.22
CA MET A 259 3.12 11.20 -1.43
C MET A 259 2.56 11.46 -2.82
N ARG A 260 2.53 12.73 -3.24
CA ARG A 260 2.06 13.13 -4.57
C ARG A 260 2.94 12.56 -5.68
N TYR A 261 4.27 12.55 -5.49
CA TYR A 261 5.16 11.85 -6.44
C TYR A 261 4.78 10.37 -6.60
N ASN A 262 4.56 9.66 -5.50
CA ASN A 262 4.23 8.23 -5.54
C ASN A 262 2.91 7.99 -6.29
N ALA A 263 1.87 8.78 -5.98
CA ALA A 263 0.58 8.66 -6.65
C ALA A 263 0.64 9.03 -8.14
N VAL A 264 1.39 10.07 -8.55
CA VAL A 264 1.63 10.37 -9.98
C VAL A 264 2.31 9.20 -10.68
N LYS A 265 3.34 8.60 -10.07
CA LYS A 265 4.01 7.42 -10.62
C LYS A 265 3.10 6.21 -10.72
N LYS A 266 2.14 6.06 -9.81
CA LYS A 266 1.10 5.02 -9.90
C LYS A 266 0.11 5.31 -11.02
N ALA A 267 -0.31 6.56 -11.16
CA ALA A 267 -1.21 7.03 -12.21
C ALA A 267 -0.66 6.73 -13.61
N GLN A 268 0.63 6.96 -13.80
CA GLN A 268 1.33 6.64 -15.05
C GLN A 268 1.23 5.16 -15.45
N ASN A 269 1.13 4.22 -14.51
CA ASN A 269 0.97 2.78 -14.83
C ASN A 269 -0.37 2.45 -15.52
N TYR A 270 -1.35 3.35 -15.46
CA TYR A 270 -2.63 3.22 -16.14
C TYR A 270 -2.62 3.75 -17.59
N ALA A 271 -1.46 4.20 -18.10
CA ALA A 271 -1.37 4.70 -19.47
C ALA A 271 -1.74 3.63 -20.51
N PRO A 272 -2.64 3.93 -21.46
CA PRO A 272 -3.13 2.94 -22.43
C PRO A 272 -2.05 2.36 -23.36
N VAL A 273 -1.06 3.18 -23.74
CA VAL A 273 -0.08 2.85 -24.79
C VAL A 273 1.34 2.63 -24.22
N MET A 274 1.62 3.12 -23.01
CA MET A 274 2.93 2.96 -22.35
C MET A 274 2.76 2.39 -20.94
N ARG A 275 2.94 1.08 -20.78
CA ARG A 275 2.98 0.48 -19.44
C ARG A 275 4.34 0.73 -18.82
N PHE A 276 4.38 1.60 -17.82
CA PHE A 276 5.56 1.76 -16.98
C PHE A 276 5.78 0.50 -16.15
N PRO A 277 7.04 0.20 -15.75
CA PRO A 277 7.32 -0.94 -14.89
C PRO A 277 6.46 -0.85 -13.63
N PRO A 278 5.68 -1.89 -13.27
CA PRO A 278 4.82 -1.84 -12.10
C PRO A 278 5.66 -1.56 -10.86
N GLN A 279 5.35 -0.46 -10.16
CA GLN A 279 5.99 -0.20 -8.87
C GLN A 279 5.51 -1.20 -7.83
N GLY A 280 6.43 -1.93 -7.19
CA GLY A 280 6.16 -3.00 -6.22
C GLY A 280 5.50 -2.60 -4.88
N PHE A 281 4.96 -1.39 -4.76
CA PHE A 281 4.28 -0.90 -3.54
C PHE A 281 2.76 -0.89 -3.72
N ASN A 282 2.14 -2.06 -3.94
CA ASN A 282 0.69 -2.19 -4.08
C ASN A 282 0.03 -2.89 -2.90
N LEU A 283 0.84 -3.47 -2.00
CA LEU A 283 0.35 -4.16 -0.82
C LEU A 283 0.41 -3.22 0.37
N PRO A 284 -0.58 -3.27 1.26
CA PRO A 284 -0.45 -2.68 2.58
C PRO A 284 0.81 -3.18 3.29
N ASP A 285 1.50 -2.29 4.01
CA ASP A 285 2.72 -2.64 4.73
C ASP A 285 2.85 -1.94 6.07
N ILE A 286 3.54 -2.60 6.99
CA ILE A 286 4.06 -2.02 8.22
C ILE A 286 5.57 -2.03 8.18
N ALA A 287 6.16 -0.88 8.46
CA ALA A 287 7.56 -0.63 8.29
C ALA A 287 8.22 -0.18 9.58
N VAL A 288 9.43 -0.69 9.80
CA VAL A 288 10.36 -0.26 10.84
C VAL A 288 11.62 0.32 10.21
N ALA A 289 12.37 1.12 10.97
CA ALA A 289 13.60 1.76 10.47
C ALA A 289 13.40 2.57 9.17
N GLU A 290 12.24 3.22 9.00
CA GLU A 290 11.92 3.95 7.77
C GLU A 290 12.84 5.16 7.53
N ASP A 291 13.45 5.71 8.56
CA ASP A 291 14.43 6.78 8.40
C ASP A 291 15.74 6.33 7.76
N ALA A 292 16.09 5.04 7.84
CA ALA A 292 17.23 4.44 7.16
C ALA A 292 16.98 4.26 5.65
N ASN A 293 15.71 4.22 5.23
CA ASN A 293 15.30 3.99 3.84
C ASN A 293 15.60 5.21 2.94
N HIS A 294 15.30 6.43 3.40
CA HIS A 294 15.68 7.66 2.69
C HIS A 294 15.69 8.90 3.59
N GLY A 295 16.58 9.86 3.28
CA GLY A 295 16.78 11.08 4.09
C GLY A 295 15.52 11.94 4.30
N GLY A 296 14.54 11.86 3.39
CA GLY A 296 13.24 12.53 3.58
C GLY A 296 12.45 12.02 4.80
N HIS A 297 12.56 10.74 5.16
CA HIS A 297 11.93 10.18 6.37
C HIS A 297 12.69 10.63 7.61
N THR A 298 14.02 10.68 7.55
CA THR A 298 14.87 11.24 8.61
C THR A 298 14.41 12.66 8.97
N ALA A 299 14.30 13.53 7.95
CA ALA A 299 13.94 14.94 8.10
C ALA A 299 12.50 15.18 8.61
N THR A 300 11.59 14.23 8.38
CA THR A 300 10.16 14.35 8.73
C THR A 300 9.75 13.51 9.92
N GLY A 301 10.70 12.89 10.62
CA GLY A 301 10.37 12.07 11.78
C GLY A 301 9.69 10.75 11.46
N ILE A 302 9.58 10.31 10.19
CA ILE A 302 8.91 9.04 9.88
C ILE A 302 9.85 7.90 10.26
N ARG A 303 9.64 7.30 11.42
CA ARG A 303 10.47 6.21 11.95
C ARG A 303 9.83 4.84 11.74
N LEU A 304 8.52 4.80 11.98
CA LEU A 304 7.67 3.63 11.78
C LEU A 304 6.49 4.08 10.92
N ALA A 305 6.08 3.24 9.97
CA ALA A 305 4.96 3.55 9.08
C ALA A 305 4.00 2.37 8.97
N CYS A 306 2.71 2.67 8.84
CA CYS A 306 1.69 1.77 8.36
C CYS A 306 1.12 2.39 7.08
N ARG A 307 1.22 1.70 5.95
CA ARG A 307 0.83 2.17 4.62
C ARG A 307 -0.32 1.34 4.10
N LEU A 308 -1.34 2.01 3.60
CA LEU A 308 -2.61 1.41 3.21
C LEU A 308 -3.02 2.02 1.86
N PRO A 309 -2.47 1.48 0.74
CA PRO A 309 -2.92 1.87 -0.59
C PRO A 309 -4.40 1.55 -0.75
N ILE A 310 -5.17 2.47 -1.32
CA ILE A 310 -6.61 2.28 -1.51
C ILE A 310 -7.03 2.53 -2.95
N THR A 311 -8.23 2.05 -3.28
CA THR A 311 -8.88 2.35 -4.55
C THR A 311 -9.62 3.68 -4.49
N VAL A 312 -9.70 4.34 -5.64
CA VAL A 312 -10.61 5.47 -5.89
C VAL A 312 -11.60 5.05 -6.96
N THR A 313 -12.88 5.30 -6.74
CA THR A 313 -13.94 4.91 -7.69
C THR A 313 -14.46 6.13 -8.45
N HIS A 314 -14.34 6.12 -9.78
CA HIS A 314 -14.86 7.18 -10.66
C HIS A 314 -15.39 6.59 -11.96
N GLY A 315 -16.58 7.01 -12.41
CA GLY A 315 -17.18 6.51 -13.65
C GLY A 315 -17.36 4.98 -13.70
N GLY A 316 -17.55 4.33 -12.56
CA GLY A 316 -17.61 2.86 -12.45
C GLY A 316 -16.25 2.15 -12.55
N THR A 317 -15.15 2.90 -12.65
CA THR A 317 -13.78 2.36 -12.68
C THR A 317 -13.11 2.52 -11.32
N ASP A 318 -12.46 1.45 -10.85
CA ASP A 318 -11.66 1.47 -9.62
C ASP A 318 -10.18 1.62 -9.96
N TRP A 319 -9.59 2.73 -9.53
CA TRP A 319 -8.17 3.00 -9.66
C TRP A 319 -7.44 2.62 -8.37
N ASN A 320 -6.65 1.55 -8.39
CA ASN A 320 -5.89 1.09 -7.23
C ASN A 320 -4.59 1.88 -7.04
N GLY A 321 -4.32 2.31 -5.81
CA GLY A 321 -3.04 2.89 -5.40
C GLY A 321 -2.81 4.32 -5.88
N LEU A 322 -3.83 4.98 -6.44
CA LEU A 322 -3.84 6.43 -6.67
C LEU A 322 -4.13 7.19 -5.38
N ALA A 323 -4.72 6.52 -4.41
CA ALA A 323 -4.91 7.02 -3.07
C ALA A 323 -4.18 6.14 -2.07
N ASP A 324 -3.72 6.77 -0.98
CA ASP A 324 -2.89 6.14 0.03
C ASP A 324 -3.19 6.78 1.38
N VAL A 325 -3.39 5.92 2.39
CA VAL A 325 -3.41 6.32 3.79
C VAL A 325 -2.08 5.91 4.42
N ARG A 326 -1.46 6.83 5.14
CA ARG A 326 -0.27 6.50 5.95
C ARG A 326 -0.42 6.96 7.38
N LEU A 327 -0.06 6.07 8.28
CA LEU A 327 0.00 6.35 9.71
C LEU A 327 1.46 6.23 10.14
N ASN A 328 2.01 7.24 10.80
CA ASN A 328 3.41 7.24 11.19
C ASN A 328 3.59 7.49 12.67
N ARG A 329 4.69 6.94 13.19
CA ARG A 329 5.20 7.21 14.54
C ARG A 329 6.62 7.73 14.45
N SER A 330 6.94 8.67 15.34
CA SER A 330 8.22 9.41 15.35
C SER A 330 9.27 8.84 16.30
N ALA A 331 8.92 7.84 17.11
CA ALA A 331 9.81 7.24 18.09
C ALA A 331 10.11 5.76 17.83
N TYR A 332 11.39 5.37 17.93
CA TYR A 332 11.85 3.99 17.92
C TYR A 332 11.73 3.34 19.30
N HIS A 333 10.58 2.74 19.58
CA HIS A 333 10.43 1.83 20.71
C HIS A 333 9.86 0.50 20.25
N ARG A 334 10.33 -0.60 20.85
CA ARG A 334 9.88 -1.95 20.51
C ARG A 334 8.37 -2.09 20.69
N ASP A 335 7.84 -1.52 21.76
CA ASP A 335 6.41 -1.56 22.10
C ASP A 335 5.58 -0.56 21.27
N ASN A 336 6.25 0.36 20.58
CA ASN A 336 5.64 1.33 19.68
C ASN A 336 5.63 0.86 18.22
N ARG A 337 6.03 -0.39 17.92
CA ARG A 337 5.97 -0.94 16.56
C ARG A 337 4.52 -1.17 16.13
N PHE A 338 4.24 -0.93 14.86
CA PHE A 338 2.97 -1.36 14.30
C PHE A 338 2.86 -2.88 14.31
N LEU A 339 1.68 -3.37 14.63
CA LEU A 339 1.32 -4.79 14.63
C LEU A 339 0.25 -5.07 13.56
N PRO A 340 0.06 -6.32 13.14
CA PRO A 340 -1.01 -6.68 12.19
C PRO A 340 -2.40 -6.18 12.60
N ARG A 341 -2.71 -6.13 13.90
CA ARG A 341 -3.97 -5.58 14.42
C ARG A 341 -4.14 -4.08 14.16
N ASP A 342 -3.04 -3.34 14.13
CA ASP A 342 -3.06 -1.89 13.91
C ASP A 342 -3.49 -1.58 12.47
N MET A 343 -3.19 -2.47 11.52
CA MET A 343 -3.67 -2.36 10.15
C MET A 343 -5.19 -2.51 10.05
N ILE A 344 -5.83 -3.31 10.90
CA ILE A 344 -7.31 -3.42 10.93
C ILE A 344 -7.92 -2.05 11.25
N LEU A 345 -7.34 -1.35 12.24
CA LEU A 345 -7.78 -0.01 12.62
C LEU A 345 -7.46 1.01 11.52
N GLY A 346 -6.27 0.96 10.94
CA GLY A 346 -5.91 1.78 9.80
C GLY A 346 -6.84 1.59 8.59
N HIS A 347 -7.26 0.34 8.30
CA HIS A 347 -8.23 0.07 7.24
C HIS A 347 -9.59 0.72 7.50
N ARG A 348 -10.05 0.82 8.75
CA ARG A 348 -11.29 1.54 9.08
C ARG A 348 -11.16 3.03 8.72
N TYR A 349 -10.06 3.65 9.11
CA TYR A 349 -9.75 5.03 8.70
C TYR A 349 -9.75 5.16 7.18
N THR A 350 -9.15 4.21 6.45
CA THR A 350 -9.14 4.25 4.99
C THR A 350 -10.53 4.19 4.37
N GLN A 351 -11.45 3.43 4.95
CA GLN A 351 -12.83 3.31 4.46
C GLN A 351 -13.56 4.64 4.54
N TRP A 352 -13.40 5.39 5.63
CA TRP A 352 -14.07 6.68 5.80
C TRP A 352 -13.47 7.75 4.88
N ALA A 353 -12.13 7.83 4.82
CA ALA A 353 -11.45 8.77 3.91
C ALA A 353 -11.78 8.47 2.43
N LYS A 354 -11.83 7.18 2.04
CA LYS A 354 -12.31 6.75 0.72
C LYS A 354 -13.76 7.14 0.49
N GLY A 355 -14.64 6.92 1.47
CA GLY A 355 -16.06 7.25 1.38
C GLY A 355 -16.29 8.71 1.02
N VAL A 356 -15.55 9.62 1.67
CA VAL A 356 -15.59 11.06 1.38
C VAL A 356 -15.02 11.36 -0.01
N ALA A 357 -13.89 10.75 -0.39
CA ALA A 357 -13.30 10.96 -1.71
C ALA A 357 -14.22 10.50 -2.85
N ASP A 358 -14.77 9.30 -2.78
CA ASP A 358 -15.71 8.80 -3.79
C ASP A 358 -16.98 9.68 -3.85
N ALA A 359 -17.50 10.11 -2.69
CA ALA A 359 -18.66 11.01 -2.61
C ALA A 359 -18.38 12.37 -3.25
N THR A 360 -17.15 12.87 -3.10
CA THR A 360 -16.65 14.09 -3.74
C THR A 360 -16.67 13.92 -5.26
N TYR A 361 -16.11 12.83 -5.78
CA TYR A 361 -16.01 12.60 -7.23
C TYR A 361 -17.35 12.30 -7.91
N ARG A 362 -18.26 11.57 -7.24
CA ARG A 362 -19.61 11.34 -7.76
C ARG A 362 -20.40 12.63 -8.00
N ARG A 363 -20.06 13.70 -7.26
CA ARG A 363 -20.68 15.04 -7.39
C ARG A 363 -19.94 15.97 -8.34
N GLY A 364 -18.87 15.50 -9.00
CA GLY A 364 -18.03 16.36 -9.84
C GLY A 364 -17.30 17.45 -9.06
N LEU A 365 -17.06 17.24 -7.76
CA LEU A 365 -16.39 18.19 -6.89
C LEU A 365 -14.88 17.94 -6.85
N HIS A 366 -14.18 18.90 -6.24
CA HIS A 366 -12.75 18.84 -6.01
C HIS A 366 -12.44 19.13 -4.54
N PHE A 367 -11.27 18.68 -4.09
CA PHE A 367 -10.69 19.16 -2.85
C PHE A 367 -10.19 20.61 -3.01
N GLU A 368 -9.66 21.21 -1.95
CA GLU A 368 -9.15 22.59 -2.01
C GLU A 368 -7.73 22.64 -2.57
N GLU A 369 -7.49 23.59 -3.48
CA GLU A 369 -6.23 23.74 -4.20
C GLU A 369 -5.05 24.11 -3.28
N LYS A 370 -5.30 24.73 -2.11
CA LYS A 370 -4.27 24.99 -1.08
C LYS A 370 -3.43 23.74 -0.77
N TRP A 371 -4.06 22.56 -0.79
CA TRP A 371 -3.45 21.30 -0.40
C TRP A 371 -2.87 20.49 -1.56
N THR A 372 -2.90 21.05 -2.78
CA THR A 372 -2.19 20.52 -3.96
C THR A 372 -0.86 21.21 -4.20
N ASP A 373 -0.48 22.17 -3.36
CA ASP A 373 0.74 22.96 -3.50
C ASP A 373 1.58 22.99 -2.21
N LYS A 374 2.66 23.77 -2.24
CA LYS A 374 3.48 24.03 -1.05
C LYS A 374 2.72 24.97 -0.12
N VAL A 375 2.40 24.51 1.09
CA VAL A 375 1.69 25.30 2.10
C VAL A 375 2.65 26.19 2.89
N LYS A 376 2.15 27.34 3.33
CA LYS A 376 2.89 28.31 4.17
C LYS A 376 2.49 28.23 5.65
N ASP A 377 1.27 27.77 5.91
CA ASP A 377 0.66 27.58 7.21
C ASP A 377 -0.18 26.29 7.19
N LEU A 378 -0.57 25.82 8.37
CA LEU A 378 -1.44 24.66 8.56
C LEU A 378 -2.80 25.07 9.14
N ASP A 379 -3.14 26.36 9.07
CA ASP A 379 -4.39 26.86 9.61
C ASP A 379 -5.54 26.28 8.78
N ILE A 380 -6.55 25.78 9.49
CA ILE A 380 -7.70 25.05 8.96
C ILE A 380 -8.97 25.87 9.15
#